data_AF-A0A9E0XTT7-F1
#
_entry.id   AF-A0A9E0XTT7-F1
#
_cell.length_a   1.000
_cell.length_b   1.000
_cell.length_c   1.000
_cell.angle_alpha   90.00
_cell.angle_beta   90.00
_cell.angle_gamma   90.00
#
_symmetry.space_group_name_H-M   'P 1'
#
loop_
_entity.id
_entity.type
_entity.pdbx_description
1 polymer ?
#
loop_
_entity_poly.entity_id
_entity_poly.type
_entity_poly.pdbx_seq_one_letter_code
_entity_poly.pdbx_strand_id
1 'polypeptide(L)'
;MLEKLRKAEVSRLLAPYSGIRVESIILNNRRIVMNPEKKSALIFYYHPDPTLAQRLANLFAREFVSYCQQLNSQDVAAELQSYDAVKVKLDAEITKVSNALTRFYENASNSGNTTTPPQAKQLDELLARKEKLMSLIAEAKQKIRETPAGVRVLRSATNPKKPKNQTN
;
A
#
# COMPACT_ATOMS: atom_id res chain seq x y z
N MET A 1 -5.31 -4.70 -22.65
CA MET A 1 -6.62 -4.15 -23.08
C MET A 1 -7.17 -4.82 -24.34
N LEU A 2 -6.45 -4.81 -25.48
CA LEU A 2 -6.92 -5.41 -26.74
C LEU A 2 -7.24 -6.90 -26.65
N GLU A 3 -6.47 -7.66 -25.88
CA GLU A 3 -6.72 -9.08 -25.60
C GLU A 3 -8.05 -9.34 -24.86
N LYS A 4 -8.63 -8.31 -24.23
CA LYS A 4 -9.93 -8.39 -23.55
C LYS A 4 -11.11 -8.08 -24.49
N LEU A 5 -10.84 -7.68 -25.73
CA LEU A 5 -11.83 -7.47 -26.78
C LEU A 5 -11.95 -8.73 -27.63
N ARG A 6 -13.16 -9.02 -28.10
CA ARG A 6 -13.39 -10.07 -29.09
C ARG A 6 -12.79 -9.66 -30.43
N LYS A 7 -12.38 -10.61 -31.26
CA LYS A 7 -11.81 -10.33 -32.60
C LYS A 7 -12.70 -9.41 -33.46
N ALA A 8 -14.02 -9.61 -33.42
CA ALA A 8 -14.98 -8.75 -34.12
C ALA A 8 -15.05 -7.31 -33.57
N GLU A 9 -14.80 -7.12 -32.26
CA GLU A 9 -14.73 -5.79 -31.65
C GLU A 9 -13.44 -5.08 -32.03
N VAL A 10 -12.32 -5.81 -32.15
CA VAL A 10 -11.05 -5.26 -32.66
C VAL A 10 -11.21 -4.80 -34.11
N SER A 11 -11.85 -5.60 -34.97
CA SER A 11 -12.10 -5.18 -36.35
C SER A 11 -12.94 -3.91 -36.44
N ARG A 12 -13.98 -3.78 -35.60
CA ARG A 12 -14.82 -2.57 -35.54
C ARG A 12 -14.10 -1.37 -34.96
N LEU A 13 -13.17 -1.59 -34.03
CA LEU A 13 -12.33 -0.54 -33.45
C LEU A 13 -11.40 0.08 -34.50
N LEU A 14 -10.89 -0.73 -35.43
CA LEU A 14 -9.91 -0.31 -36.42
C LEU A 14 -10.55 0.25 -37.69
N ALA A 15 -11.80 -0.15 -38.00
CA ALA A 15 -12.50 0.24 -39.21
C ALA A 15 -12.52 1.76 -39.50
N PRO A 16 -12.74 2.66 -38.52
CA PRO A 16 -12.75 4.10 -38.79
C PRO A 16 -11.36 4.76 -38.82
N TYR A 17 -10.28 4.01 -38.60
CA TYR A 17 -8.92 4.56 -38.39
C TYR A 17 -7.87 3.87 -39.27
N SER A 18 -8.18 3.62 -40.54
CA SER A 18 -7.26 2.96 -41.48
C SER A 18 -5.88 3.63 -41.50
N GLY A 19 -4.82 2.85 -41.28
CA GLY A 19 -3.43 3.32 -41.32
C GLY A 19 -2.90 3.92 -40.02
N ILE A 20 -3.72 4.00 -38.96
CA ILE A 20 -3.32 4.49 -37.64
C ILE A 20 -2.97 3.31 -36.73
N ARG A 21 -1.93 3.45 -35.90
CA ARG A 21 -1.56 2.46 -34.89
C ARG A 21 -2.66 2.30 -33.83
N VAL A 22 -2.94 1.05 -33.45
CA VAL A 22 -4.03 0.70 -32.53
C VAL A 22 -3.87 1.37 -31.17
N GLU A 23 -2.64 1.44 -30.68
CA GLU A 23 -2.30 2.08 -29.40
C GLU A 23 -2.62 3.57 -29.43
N SER A 24 -2.37 4.25 -30.54
CA SER A 24 -2.67 5.66 -30.73
C SER A 24 -4.18 5.91 -30.77
N ILE A 25 -4.95 5.03 -31.41
CA ILE A 25 -6.42 5.10 -31.42
C ILE A 25 -6.96 4.99 -29.98
N ILE A 26 -6.44 4.03 -29.22
CA ILE A 26 -6.87 3.77 -27.84
C ILE A 26 -6.56 4.93 -26.89
N LEU A 27 -5.41 5.59 -27.05
CA LEU A 27 -5.01 6.69 -26.18
C LEU A 27 -5.65 8.02 -26.58
N ASN A 28 -5.67 8.35 -27.88
CA ASN A 28 -6.08 9.67 -28.36
C ASN A 28 -7.60 9.89 -28.27
N ASN A 29 -8.38 8.81 -28.27
CA ASN A 29 -9.83 8.89 -28.20
C ASN A 29 -10.38 8.81 -26.77
N ARG A 30 -9.52 8.75 -25.74
CA ARG A 30 -9.93 8.70 -24.34
C ARG A 30 -9.90 10.08 -23.71
N ARG A 31 -10.91 10.42 -22.91
CA ARG A 31 -10.94 11.59 -22.04
C ARG A 31 -11.26 11.19 -20.61
N ILE A 32 -10.47 11.68 -19.65
CA ILE A 32 -10.71 11.48 -18.22
C ILE A 32 -11.04 12.83 -17.61
N VAL A 33 -12.17 12.92 -16.92
CA VAL A 33 -12.61 14.11 -16.20
C VAL A 33 -12.64 13.78 -14.72
N MET A 34 -11.77 14.42 -13.95
CA MET A 34 -11.74 14.28 -12.50
C MET A 34 -12.79 15.19 -11.86
N ASN A 35 -13.51 14.66 -10.88
CA ASN A 35 -14.39 15.44 -10.00
C ASN A 35 -13.83 15.36 -8.57
N PRO A 36 -13.04 16.37 -8.14
CA PRO A 36 -12.41 16.38 -6.83
C PRO A 36 -13.40 16.36 -5.67
N GLU A 37 -14.50 17.12 -5.78
CA GLU A 37 -15.52 17.26 -4.73
C GLU A 37 -16.20 15.93 -4.42
N LYS A 38 -16.49 15.14 -5.47
CA LYS A 38 -17.12 13.82 -5.34
C LYS A 38 -16.12 12.67 -5.27
N LYS A 39 -14.82 12.96 -5.22
CA LYS A 39 -13.73 11.96 -5.26
C LYS A 39 -13.95 10.89 -6.35
N SER A 40 -14.37 11.32 -7.54
CA SER A 40 -14.74 10.43 -8.63
C SER A 40 -14.08 10.83 -9.94
N ALA A 41 -13.95 9.88 -10.86
CA ALA A 41 -13.42 10.10 -12.19
C ALA A 41 -14.43 9.59 -13.23
N LEU A 42 -14.72 10.41 -14.23
CA LEU A 42 -15.52 10.04 -15.39
C LEU A 42 -14.58 9.73 -16.56
N ILE A 43 -14.76 8.57 -17.18
CA ILE A 43 -13.97 8.14 -18.32
C ILE A 43 -14.88 8.08 -19.54
N PHE A 44 -14.51 8.85 -20.55
CA PHE A 44 -15.17 8.89 -21.85
C PHE A 44 -14.25 8.29 -22.90
N TYR A 45 -14.85 7.65 -23.88
CA TYR A 45 -14.15 7.15 -25.05
C TYR A 45 -14.93 7.54 -26.30
N TYR A 46 -14.27 8.17 -27.26
CA TYR A 46 -14.89 8.61 -28.50
C TYR A 46 -14.71 7.54 -29.58
N HIS A 47 -15.83 7.07 -30.14
CA HIS A 47 -15.81 6.12 -31.25
C HIS A 47 -17.10 6.24 -32.06
N PRO A 48 -17.06 6.08 -33.41
CA PRO A 48 -18.27 6.10 -34.24
C PRO A 48 -19.30 5.01 -33.88
N ASP A 49 -18.83 3.84 -33.44
CA ASP A 49 -19.67 2.80 -32.83
C ASP A 49 -19.86 3.11 -31.32
N PRO A 50 -21.07 3.52 -30.88
CA PRO A 50 -21.33 3.92 -29.49
C PRO A 50 -21.29 2.75 -28.51
N THR A 51 -21.65 1.53 -28.96
CA THR A 51 -21.56 0.33 -28.13
C THR A 51 -20.09 0.00 -27.85
N LEU A 52 -19.23 0.15 -28.84
CA LEU A 52 -17.79 -0.06 -28.68
C LEU A 52 -17.15 1.03 -27.83
N ALA A 53 -17.55 2.30 -28.00
CA ALA A 53 -17.13 3.40 -27.15
C ALA A 53 -17.42 3.11 -25.66
N GLN A 54 -18.66 2.74 -25.34
CA GLN A 54 -19.06 2.43 -23.97
C GLN A 54 -18.29 1.23 -23.42
N ARG A 55 -18.05 0.20 -24.24
CA ARG A 55 -17.27 -0.98 -23.85
C ARG A 55 -15.83 -0.60 -23.48
N LEU A 56 -15.18 0.22 -24.31
CA LEU A 56 -13.81 0.67 -24.08
C LEU A 56 -13.70 1.58 -22.86
N ALA A 57 -14.63 2.53 -22.68
CA ALA A 57 -14.69 3.37 -21.48
C ALA A 57 -14.79 2.53 -20.20
N ASN A 58 -15.64 1.50 -20.19
CA ASN A 58 -15.78 0.58 -19.07
C ASN A 58 -14.53 -0.26 -18.80
N LEU A 59 -13.84 -0.72 -19.85
CA LEU A 59 -12.57 -1.43 -19.70
C LEU A 59 -11.49 -0.54 -19.09
N PHE A 60 -11.40 0.71 -19.54
CA PHE A 60 -10.50 1.71 -18.94
C PHE A 60 -10.83 1.98 -17.48
N ALA A 61 -12.12 2.12 -17.13
CA ALA A 61 -12.53 2.33 -15.74
C ALA A 61 -12.08 1.18 -14.83
N ARG A 62 -12.25 -0.07 -15.28
CA ARG A 62 -11.79 -1.24 -14.54
C ARG A 62 -10.27 -1.29 -14.38
N GLU A 63 -9.52 -0.99 -15.45
CA GLU A 63 -8.07 -0.96 -15.40
C GLU A 63 -7.55 0.18 -14.51
N PHE A 64 -8.18 1.36 -14.58
CA PHE A 64 -7.86 2.50 -13.73
C PHE A 64 -8.12 2.20 -12.25
N VAL A 65 -9.28 1.62 -11.91
CA VAL A 65 -9.57 1.17 -10.54
C VAL A 65 -8.54 0.14 -10.07
N SER A 66 -8.19 -0.84 -10.91
CA SER A 66 -7.18 -1.84 -10.56
C SER A 66 -5.80 -1.21 -10.35
N TYR A 67 -5.42 -0.22 -11.15
CA TYR A 67 -4.16 0.50 -11.01
C TYR A 67 -4.13 1.33 -9.71
N CYS A 68 -5.20 2.08 -9.42
CA CYS A 68 -5.31 2.82 -8.16
C CYS A 68 -5.27 1.88 -6.93
N GLN A 69 -5.89 0.71 -7.03
CA GLN A 69 -5.80 -0.31 -5.97
C GLN A 69 -4.36 -0.82 -5.79
N GLN A 70 -3.60 -0.99 -6.87
CA GLN A 70 -2.20 -1.40 -6.82
C GLN A 70 -1.29 -0.31 -6.23
N LEU A 71 -1.45 0.94 -6.63
CA LEU A 71 -0.70 2.06 -6.05
C LEU A 71 -0.98 2.18 -4.55
N ASN A 72 -2.25 2.22 -4.16
CA ASN A 72 -2.63 2.29 -2.75
C ASN A 72 -2.04 1.11 -1.95
N SER A 73 -1.96 -0.09 -2.56
CA SER A 73 -1.37 -1.24 -1.88
C SER A 73 0.15 -1.12 -1.66
N GLN A 74 0.87 -0.45 -2.55
CA GLN A 74 2.32 -0.23 -2.41
C GLN A 74 2.61 0.84 -1.36
N ASP A 75 1.86 1.94 -1.38
CA ASP A 75 2.00 3.02 -0.38
C ASP A 75 1.74 2.50 1.03
N VAL A 76 0.66 1.71 1.18
CA VAL A 76 0.32 1.02 2.41
C VAL A 76 1.44 0.07 2.88
N ALA A 77 2.04 -0.69 1.96
CA ALA A 77 3.12 -1.61 2.32
C ALA A 77 4.38 -0.86 2.79
N ALA A 78 4.71 0.25 2.13
CA ALA A 78 5.82 1.12 2.52
C ALA A 78 5.59 1.77 3.90
N GLU A 79 4.36 2.22 4.18
CA GLU A 79 4.00 2.78 5.47
C GLU A 79 4.14 1.75 6.61
N LEU A 80 3.67 0.51 6.41
CA LEU A 80 3.87 -0.58 7.37
C LEU A 80 5.34 -0.90 7.61
N GLN A 81 6.16 -0.93 6.56
CA GLN A 81 7.61 -1.13 6.69
C GLN A 81 8.28 -0.01 7.49
N SER A 82 7.82 1.24 7.32
CA SER A 82 8.33 2.37 8.08
C SER A 82 8.06 2.23 9.58
N TYR A 83 6.86 1.74 9.95
CA TYR A 83 6.52 1.48 11.34
C TYR A 83 7.35 0.35 11.96
N ASP A 84 7.56 -0.74 11.23
CA ASP A 84 8.41 -1.84 11.69
C ASP A 84 9.87 -1.37 11.92
N ALA A 85 10.40 -0.52 11.04
CA ALA A 85 11.73 0.06 11.21
C ALA A 85 11.83 0.95 12.47
N VAL A 86 10.80 1.76 12.75
CA VAL A 86 10.75 2.58 13.97
C VAL A 86 10.64 1.69 15.21
N LYS A 87 9.82 0.63 15.16
CA LYS A 87 9.67 -0.33 16.26
C LYS A 87 11.00 -1.01 16.61
N VAL A 88 11.75 -1.48 15.61
CA VAL A 88 13.07 -2.11 15.82
C VAL A 88 14.05 -1.16 16.50
N LYS A 89 14.09 0.10 16.07
CA LYS A 89 14.95 1.12 16.72
C LYS A 89 14.55 1.35 18.18
N LEU A 90 13.26 1.45 18.44
CA LEU A 90 12.73 1.68 19.78
C LEU A 90 13.01 0.47 20.71
N ASP A 91 12.86 -0.76 20.20
CA ASP A 91 13.19 -1.98 20.94
C ASP A 91 14.69 -2.06 21.29
N ALA A 92 15.56 -1.63 20.38
CA ALA A 92 17.00 -1.54 20.65
C ALA A 92 17.31 -0.48 21.73
N GLU A 93 16.65 0.69 21.70
CA GLU A 93 16.80 1.72 22.72
C GLU A 93 16.32 1.25 24.10
N ILE A 94 15.15 0.62 24.17
CA ILE A 94 14.60 0.05 25.41
C ILE A 94 15.57 -0.98 25.99
N THR A 95 16.11 -1.87 25.16
CA THR A 95 17.08 -2.89 25.59
C THR A 95 18.35 -2.25 26.14
N LYS A 96 18.86 -1.21 25.47
CA LYS A 96 20.05 -0.47 25.92
C LYS A 96 19.84 0.21 27.27
N VAL A 97 18.71 0.91 27.44
CA VAL A 97 18.37 1.62 28.68
C VAL A 97 18.10 0.61 29.81
N SER A 98 17.38 -0.47 29.54
CA SER A 98 17.13 -1.54 30.51
C SER A 98 18.44 -2.17 31.01
N ASN A 99 19.37 -2.51 30.11
CA ASN A 99 20.68 -3.04 30.50
C ASN A 99 21.50 -2.05 31.34
N ALA A 100 21.44 -0.75 31.02
CA ALA A 100 22.10 0.28 31.83
C ALA A 100 21.49 0.39 33.23
N LEU A 101 20.16 0.24 33.33
CA LEU A 101 19.42 0.24 34.58
C LEU A 101 19.82 -0.95 35.47
N THR A 102 19.87 -2.16 34.90
CA THR A 102 20.30 -3.38 35.60
C THR A 102 21.70 -3.21 36.19
N ARG A 103 22.66 -2.72 35.40
CA ARG A 103 24.02 -2.44 35.87
C ARG A 103 24.07 -1.38 36.97
N PHE A 104 23.22 -0.35 36.89
CA PHE A 104 23.13 0.66 37.93
C PHE A 104 22.67 0.03 39.26
N TYR A 105 21.61 -0.78 39.23
CA TYR A 105 21.10 -1.43 40.43
C TYR A 105 22.09 -2.45 41.02
N GLU A 106 22.79 -3.22 40.19
CA GLU A 106 23.86 -4.13 40.64
C GLU A 106 25.00 -3.38 41.36
N ASN A 107 25.37 -2.19 40.87
CA ASN A 107 26.41 -1.36 41.51
C ASN A 107 25.89 -0.61 42.75
N ALA A 108 24.62 -0.20 42.74
CA ALA A 108 23.96 0.49 43.85
C ALA A 108 23.74 -0.45 45.05
N SER A 109 23.39 -1.72 44.81
CA SER A 109 23.26 -2.73 45.87
C SER A 109 24.59 -2.99 46.59
N ASN A 110 25.72 -2.86 45.87
CA ASN A 110 27.05 -3.02 46.44
C ASN A 110 27.55 -1.78 47.20
N SER A 111 26.92 -0.61 47.01
CA SER A 111 27.35 0.68 47.58
C SER A 111 26.36 1.31 48.56
N GLY A 112 25.17 0.71 48.77
CA GLY A 112 24.15 1.23 49.69
C GLY A 112 23.41 2.48 49.18
N ASN A 113 23.58 2.85 47.91
CA ASN A 113 22.98 4.04 47.33
C ASN A 113 21.54 3.75 46.85
N THR A 114 20.53 4.42 47.41
CA THR A 114 19.09 4.17 47.16
C THR A 114 18.44 5.16 46.20
N THR A 115 19.23 5.96 45.50
CA THR A 115 18.70 6.97 44.57
C THR A 115 18.15 6.35 43.29
N THR A 116 16.97 6.79 42.86
CA THR A 116 16.35 6.33 41.61
C THR A 116 17.13 6.87 40.40
N PRO A 117 17.65 6.02 39.51
CA PRO A 117 18.42 6.46 38.37
C PRO A 117 17.55 7.24 37.36
N PRO A 118 18.08 8.30 36.71
CA PRO A 118 17.39 9.01 35.63
C PRO A 118 16.96 8.10 34.47
N GLN A 119 17.71 7.00 34.26
CA GLN A 119 17.40 5.98 33.26
C GLN A 119 16.06 5.27 33.50
N ALA A 120 15.53 5.26 34.74
CA ALA A 120 14.22 4.65 35.04
C ALA A 120 13.08 5.43 34.38
N LYS A 121 13.08 6.77 34.53
CA LYS A 121 12.10 7.65 33.86
C LYS A 121 12.21 7.57 32.34
N GLN A 122 13.45 7.49 31.83
CA GLN A 122 13.69 7.31 30.40
C GLN A 122 13.12 5.99 29.87
N LEU A 123 13.22 4.91 30.65
CA LEU A 123 12.64 3.61 30.28
C LEU A 123 11.11 3.67 30.20
N ASP A 124 10.46 4.30 31.19
CA ASP A 124 9.00 4.47 31.21
C ASP A 124 8.50 5.29 30.00
N GLU A 125 9.20 6.36 29.64
CA GLU A 125 8.88 7.17 28.45
C GLU A 125 9.03 6.37 27.15
N LEU A 126 10.09 5.56 27.03
CA LEU A 126 10.30 4.70 25.86
C LEU A 126 9.23 3.62 25.75
N LEU A 127 8.80 3.03 26.87
CA LEU A 127 7.71 2.05 26.90
C LEU A 127 6.37 2.69 26.50
N ALA A 128 6.04 3.86 27.04
CA ALA A 128 4.84 4.60 26.64
C ALA A 128 4.86 4.97 25.15
N ARG A 129 6.02 5.36 24.62
CA ARG A 129 6.21 5.63 23.19
C ARG A 129 6.02 4.37 22.34
N LYS A 130 6.46 3.20 22.84
CA LYS A 130 6.25 1.90 22.19
C LYS A 130 4.78 1.52 22.12
N GLU A 131 4.05 1.69 23.22
CA GLU A 131 2.61 1.42 23.27
C GLU A 131 1.84 2.29 22.30
N LYS A 132 2.16 3.60 22.26
CA LYS A 132 1.56 4.52 21.30
C LYS A 132 1.84 4.12 19.85
N LEU A 133 3.08 3.71 19.54
CA LEU A 133 3.45 3.23 18.21
C LEU A 133 2.68 1.95 17.83
N MET A 134 2.54 1.01 18.77
CA MET A 134 1.78 -0.23 18.55
C MET A 134 0.28 0.03 18.29
N SER A 135 -0.29 1.03 18.97
CA SER A 135 -1.66 1.48 18.71
C SER A 135 -1.81 2.06 17.29
N LEU A 136 -0.88 2.92 16.87
CA LEU A 136 -0.87 3.47 15.50
C LEU A 136 -0.73 2.37 14.43
N ILE A 137 0.10 1.37 14.67
CA ILE A 137 0.24 0.21 13.78
C ILE A 137 -1.07 -0.57 13.69
N ALA A 138 -1.78 -0.76 14.81
CA ALA A 138 -3.06 -1.45 14.83
C ALA A 138 -4.13 -0.67 14.04
N GLU A 139 -4.20 0.64 14.23
CA GLU A 139 -5.12 1.53 13.50
C GLU A 139 -4.80 1.54 11.99
N ALA A 140 -3.53 1.65 11.62
CA ALA A 140 -3.10 1.57 10.22
C ALA A 140 -3.52 0.21 9.61
N LYS A 141 -3.24 -0.91 10.28
CA LYS A 141 -3.67 -2.25 9.84
C LYS A 141 -5.19 -2.36 9.67
N GLN A 142 -5.96 -1.71 10.53
CA GLN A 142 -7.41 -1.70 10.45
C GLN A 142 -7.91 -0.89 9.25
N LYS A 143 -7.41 0.33 9.04
CA LYS A 143 -7.71 1.16 7.84
C LYS A 143 -7.38 0.43 6.54
N ILE A 144 -6.29 -0.34 6.54
CA ILE A 144 -5.89 -1.19 5.42
C ILE A 144 -6.90 -2.33 5.19
N ARG A 145 -7.37 -3.00 6.25
CA ARG A 145 -8.42 -4.05 6.13
C ARG A 145 -9.73 -3.52 5.56
N GLU A 146 -10.08 -2.29 5.90
CA GLU A 146 -11.31 -1.62 5.46
C GLU A 146 -11.21 -1.11 4.02
N THR A 147 -10.01 -0.97 3.47
CA THR A 147 -9.83 -0.64 2.04
C THR A 147 -9.91 -1.93 1.19
N PRO A 148 -10.68 -1.93 0.07
CA PRO A 148 -10.76 -3.09 -0.84
C PRO A 148 -9.41 -3.60 -1.35
N ALA A 149 -8.41 -2.70 -1.44
CA ALA A 149 -7.03 -3.03 -1.80
C ALA A 149 -6.26 -3.73 -0.67
N GLY A 150 -6.44 -3.33 0.59
CA GLY A 150 -5.67 -3.87 1.72
C GLY A 150 -6.09 -5.27 2.16
N VAL A 151 -7.32 -5.71 1.87
CA VAL A 151 -7.74 -7.12 1.98
C VAL A 151 -6.86 -8.04 1.12
N ARG A 152 -6.36 -7.57 -0.03
CA ARG A 152 -5.50 -8.35 -0.93
C ARG A 152 -4.05 -8.40 -0.44
N VAL A 153 -3.52 -7.27 0.05
CA VAL A 153 -2.14 -7.14 0.58
C VAL A 153 -1.93 -8.01 1.81
N LEU A 154 -2.90 -8.00 2.73
CA LEU A 154 -2.84 -8.81 3.94
C LEU A 154 -2.87 -10.30 3.62
N ARG A 155 -3.67 -10.74 2.63
CA ARG A 155 -3.69 -12.14 2.17
C ARG A 155 -2.38 -12.57 1.49
N SER A 156 -1.70 -11.68 0.76
CA SER A 156 -0.38 -11.99 0.18
C SER A 156 0.76 -11.99 1.20
N ALA A 157 0.65 -11.17 2.26
CA ALA A 157 1.63 -11.15 3.35
C ALA A 157 1.48 -12.36 4.28
N THR A 158 0.26 -12.86 4.51
CA THR A 158 0.02 -14.06 5.32
C THR A 158 0.18 -15.37 4.54
N ASN A 159 0.17 -15.33 3.21
CA ASN A 159 0.51 -16.47 2.34
C ASN A 159 1.57 -16.03 1.33
N PRO A 160 2.86 -16.08 1.68
CA PRO A 160 3.91 -15.96 0.67
C PRO A 160 3.71 -17.13 -0.30
N LYS A 161 3.29 -16.83 -1.54
CA LYS A 161 3.27 -17.83 -2.61
C LYS A 161 4.68 -18.42 -2.69
N LYS A 162 4.81 -19.71 -2.36
CA LYS A 162 6.02 -20.49 -2.62
C LYS A 162 6.46 -20.18 -4.06
N PRO A 163 7.73 -19.83 -4.29
CA PRO A 163 8.23 -19.65 -5.63
C PRO A 163 7.92 -20.94 -6.40
N LYS A 164 7.21 -20.82 -7.52
CA LYS A 164 7.11 -21.92 -8.47
C LYS A 164 8.54 -22.18 -8.91
N ASN A 165 9.11 -23.31 -8.48
CA ASN A 165 10.30 -23.85 -9.11
C ASN A 165 10.02 -23.87 -10.62
N GLN A 166 10.79 -23.07 -11.35
CA GLN A 166 10.98 -23.27 -12.77
C GLN A 166 11.73 -24.59 -12.88
N THR A 167 11.00 -25.67 -13.15
CA THR A 167 11.61 -26.88 -13.70
C THR A 167 11.77 -26.68 -15.20
N ASN A 168 13.01 -26.93 -15.62
CA ASN A 168 13.60 -26.87 -16.97
C ASN A 168 12.68 -27.27 -18.12
#